data_AF-A0A5M8P472-F1
#
_entry.id   AF-A0A5M8P472-F1
#
_cell.length_a   1.000
_cell.length_b   1.000
_cell.length_c   1.000
_cell.angle_alpha   90.00
_cell.angle_beta   90.00
_cell.angle_gamma   90.00
#
_symmetry.space_group_name_H-M   'P 1'
#
loop_
_entity.id
_entity.type
_entity.pdbx_description
1 polymer ?
#
loop_
_entity_poly.entity_id
_entity_poly.type
_entity_poly.pdbx_seq_one_letter_code
_entity_poly.pdbx_strand_id
1 'polypeptide(L)'
;MVKRFIFFAGFATLFLCALNAQDLFLSSVEQQAIVDKTPLWNPDRGFHLESIYQVTDTPDYIVNPYGRGAGQGQVGTEVYPAGFMDTRNADFQSTGDSITITQLYIYLTAFWDSPAISQNGLNNIQLLFDGLREKKVKAILRFAYSRDNGAIGNGHSGQNPSSSRILQHLEQLKPLIQNNMDVVSVVEAGLIGTWGEWTPGTDNNNAIAKMLFNYLPSDYGMVVRYNSIKDGLKSVLTTEQLTRVGFANDYFTTGMKNCGSSDYCMNDASYNRVKDESFTFYMRGEIPYNEGPPWGFDILMDPNTVLKVLKDHHYTALDITQNFKDNISYWKTVKVWPDRLRANHIFFDEAYFQDENGKTVFRSFYQFVRDHLGYRLNVNNISALKAENGNLVYDLKLTNTGFATVHNPKAVYLVLIDDSNGQIAKEIELTDVNPKNWQPFAKGNPNALLTHTISGSIPVELTGTYSVGLRIADKNESIQNDPAYHIKMATDNGLVTHWKDKTLTKMVNILGKAAF
;
A
#
# COMPACT_ATOMS: atom_id res chain seq x y z
N MET A 1 26.88 55.63 24.08
CA MET A 1 27.43 54.25 23.95
C MET A 1 26.72 53.21 24.84
N VAL A 2 25.80 53.57 25.75
CA VAL A 2 25.17 52.64 26.70
C VAL A 2 23.85 52.01 26.23
N LYS A 3 23.15 52.59 25.23
CA LYS A 3 21.88 52.05 24.70
C LYS A 3 22.02 50.89 23.70
N ARG A 4 23.22 50.61 23.16
CA ARG A 4 23.46 49.48 22.22
C ARG A 4 23.84 48.15 22.91
N PHE A 5 24.31 48.19 24.16
CA PHE A 5 24.69 46.98 24.91
C PHE A 5 23.50 46.23 25.53
N ILE A 6 22.41 46.94 25.89
CA ILE A 6 21.21 46.32 26.47
C ILE A 6 20.44 45.50 25.42
N PHE A 7 20.47 45.92 24.13
CA PHE A 7 19.84 45.17 23.04
C PHE A 7 20.58 43.88 22.67
N PHE A 8 21.92 43.87 22.74
CA PHE A 8 22.73 42.68 22.45
C PHE A 8 22.66 41.64 23.59
N ALA A 9 22.64 42.09 24.85
CA ALA A 9 22.46 41.20 25.99
C ALA A 9 21.07 40.54 25.99
N GLY A 10 20.00 41.29 25.70
CA GLY A 10 18.65 40.75 25.59
C GLY A 10 18.49 39.68 24.51
N PHE A 11 19.10 39.89 23.32
CA PHE A 11 19.10 38.90 22.24
C PHE A 11 19.90 37.64 22.58
N ALA A 12 21.07 37.79 23.20
CA ALA A 12 21.87 36.65 23.63
C ALA A 12 21.14 35.81 24.69
N THR A 13 20.51 36.46 25.69
CA THR A 13 19.75 35.76 26.74
C THR A 13 18.50 35.07 26.19
N LEU A 14 17.76 35.69 25.27
CA LEU A 14 16.62 35.07 24.58
C LEU A 14 17.05 33.86 23.74
N PHE A 15 18.19 33.96 23.05
CA PHE A 15 18.74 32.88 22.23
C PHE A 15 19.23 31.70 23.09
N LEU A 16 19.93 31.97 24.19
CA LEU A 16 20.34 30.97 25.18
C LEU A 16 19.15 30.30 25.87
N CYS A 17 18.10 31.05 26.21
CA CYS A 17 16.86 30.48 26.74
C CYS A 17 16.14 29.59 25.71
N ALA A 18 16.13 29.97 24.44
CA ALA A 18 15.53 29.17 23.37
C ALA A 18 16.30 27.85 23.13
N LEU A 19 17.64 27.90 23.13
CA LEU A 19 18.50 26.71 23.05
C LEU A 19 18.28 25.77 24.24
N ASN A 20 18.30 26.30 25.47
CA ASN A 20 18.05 25.50 26.67
C ASN A 20 16.64 24.89 26.68
N ALA A 21 15.62 25.64 26.21
CA ALA A 21 14.26 25.12 26.09
C ALA A 21 14.13 24.03 25.03
N GLN A 22 14.86 24.15 23.91
CA GLN A 22 14.93 23.14 22.87
C GLN A 22 15.62 21.87 23.37
N ASP A 23 16.74 21.99 24.07
CA ASP A 23 17.46 20.84 24.65
C ASP A 23 16.63 20.13 25.73
N LEU A 24 15.96 20.90 26.60
CA LEU A 24 15.01 20.35 27.58
C LEU A 24 13.84 19.64 26.90
N PHE A 25 13.28 20.22 25.84
CA PHE A 25 12.21 19.59 25.07
C PHE A 25 12.70 18.28 24.43
N LEU A 26 13.84 18.29 23.73
CA LEU A 26 14.41 17.10 23.10
C LEU A 26 14.71 15.99 24.12
N SER A 27 15.29 16.34 25.28
CA SER A 27 15.52 15.37 26.36
C SER A 27 14.22 14.79 26.93
N SER A 28 13.16 15.61 27.03
CA SER A 28 11.84 15.15 27.47
C SER A 28 11.16 14.24 26.45
N VAL A 29 11.36 14.50 25.15
CA VAL A 29 10.89 13.64 24.06
C VAL A 29 11.63 12.30 24.11
N GLU A 30 12.94 12.29 24.35
CA GLU A 30 13.73 11.07 24.48
C GLU A 30 13.26 10.16 25.62
N GLN A 31 12.86 10.72 26.76
CA GLN A 31 12.42 9.95 27.93
C GLN A 31 11.01 9.35 27.79
N GLN A 32 10.14 9.92 26.96
CA GLN A 32 8.78 9.39 26.78
C GLN A 32 8.76 8.15 25.89
N ALA A 33 7.98 7.13 26.26
CA ALA A 33 7.88 5.90 25.49
C ALA A 33 7.10 6.10 24.18
N ILE A 34 7.43 5.29 23.16
CA ILE A 34 6.54 5.07 22.02
C ILE A 34 5.33 4.29 22.53
N VAL A 35 4.13 4.77 22.20
CA VAL A 35 2.88 4.09 22.54
C VAL A 35 2.36 3.40 21.30
N ASP A 36 2.17 2.09 21.39
CA ASP A 36 1.73 1.29 20.26
C ASP A 36 0.33 1.65 19.76
N LYS A 37 0.14 1.51 18.46
CA LYS A 37 -1.15 1.69 17.80
C LYS A 37 -1.57 0.39 17.12
N THR A 38 -2.76 -0.10 17.44
CA THR A 38 -3.37 -1.22 16.70
C THR A 38 -3.64 -0.80 15.25
N PRO A 39 -3.10 -1.53 14.26
CA PRO A 39 -3.31 -1.24 12.85
C PRO A 39 -4.75 -1.55 12.40
N LEU A 40 -5.13 -0.96 11.28
CA LEU A 40 -6.34 -1.33 10.54
C LEU A 40 -5.99 -2.34 9.45
N TRP A 41 -6.61 -3.52 9.50
CA TRP A 41 -6.54 -4.53 8.44
C TRP A 41 -7.28 -4.04 7.19
N ASN A 42 -6.60 -3.24 6.37
CA ASN A 42 -7.14 -2.62 5.18
C ASN A 42 -6.48 -3.22 3.94
N PRO A 43 -7.25 -3.63 2.92
CA PRO A 43 -6.71 -4.25 1.71
C PRO A 43 -6.05 -3.22 0.78
N ASP A 44 -5.31 -3.69 -0.20
CA ASP A 44 -4.77 -2.90 -1.32
C ASP A 44 -3.80 -1.77 -0.95
N ARG A 45 -3.31 -1.72 0.30
CA ARG A 45 -2.36 -0.71 0.77
C ARG A 45 -1.50 -1.18 1.95
N GLY A 46 -0.45 -0.43 2.27
CA GLY A 46 0.36 -0.65 3.47
C GLY A 46 1.73 -1.25 3.18
N PHE A 47 2.39 -1.75 4.22
CA PHE A 47 3.61 -2.53 4.03
C PHE A 47 3.32 -3.87 3.34
N HIS A 48 4.27 -4.37 2.56
CA HIS A 48 4.21 -5.70 1.97
C HIS A 48 5.48 -6.50 2.21
N LEU A 49 5.36 -7.81 2.03
CA LEU A 49 6.43 -8.79 2.14
C LEU A 49 6.66 -9.49 0.80
N GLU A 50 7.86 -9.96 0.53
CA GLU A 50 8.15 -10.75 -0.67
C GLU A 50 7.90 -12.24 -0.47
N SER A 51 7.08 -12.79 -1.34
CA SER A 51 6.83 -14.22 -1.49
C SER A 51 7.37 -14.66 -2.85
N ILE A 52 8.45 -15.43 -2.85
CA ILE A 52 9.16 -15.80 -4.08
C ILE A 52 9.05 -17.29 -4.32
N TYR A 53 8.50 -17.67 -5.47
CA TYR A 53 8.25 -19.06 -5.79
C TYR A 53 8.59 -19.38 -7.23
N GLN A 54 9.20 -20.53 -7.45
CA GLN A 54 9.37 -21.16 -8.74
C GLN A 54 8.34 -22.27 -8.90
N VAL A 55 7.62 -22.17 -10.01
CA VAL A 55 6.64 -23.16 -10.41
C VAL A 55 7.32 -24.22 -11.28
N THR A 56 6.99 -25.48 -11.04
CA THR A 56 7.58 -26.64 -11.71
C THR A 56 6.52 -27.54 -12.34
N ASP A 57 6.96 -28.54 -13.10
CA ASP A 57 6.12 -29.62 -13.63
C ASP A 57 5.65 -30.63 -12.58
N THR A 58 6.22 -30.59 -11.37
CA THR A 58 5.86 -31.51 -10.30
C THR A 58 4.59 -30.99 -9.60
N PRO A 59 3.51 -31.78 -9.52
CA PRO A 59 2.29 -31.39 -8.82
C PRO A 59 2.58 -30.96 -7.37
N ASP A 60 1.96 -29.88 -6.94
CA ASP A 60 2.01 -29.32 -5.58
C ASP A 60 3.44 -28.97 -5.08
N TYR A 61 4.43 -28.97 -5.97
CA TYR A 61 5.81 -28.67 -5.64
C TYR A 61 6.21 -27.28 -6.14
N ILE A 62 6.17 -26.33 -5.21
CA ILE A 62 6.44 -24.91 -5.45
C ILE A 62 7.53 -24.49 -4.47
N VAL A 63 8.73 -24.24 -4.99
CA VAL A 63 9.94 -23.99 -4.18
C VAL A 63 10.38 -22.54 -4.31
N ASN A 64 10.89 -21.93 -3.24
CA ASN A 64 11.61 -20.68 -3.38
C ASN A 64 13.02 -20.96 -3.94
N PRO A 65 13.35 -20.52 -5.18
CA PRO A 65 14.65 -20.78 -5.79
C PRO A 65 15.83 -20.12 -5.05
N TYR A 66 15.54 -19.19 -4.14
CA TYR A 66 16.54 -18.49 -3.32
C TYR A 66 16.62 -19.00 -1.88
N GLY A 67 15.86 -20.05 -1.50
CA GLY A 67 15.82 -20.55 -0.12
C GLY A 67 15.10 -19.63 0.86
N ARG A 68 15.16 -19.93 2.16
CA ARG A 68 14.57 -19.07 3.20
C ARG A 68 15.45 -17.85 3.46
N GLY A 69 14.80 -16.75 3.80
CA GLY A 69 15.46 -15.49 4.13
C GLY A 69 15.64 -14.63 2.89
N ALA A 70 14.56 -14.45 2.11
CA ALA A 70 14.51 -13.51 0.99
C ALA A 70 15.24 -12.23 1.43
N GLY A 71 16.41 -12.06 0.83
CA GLY A 71 17.21 -10.91 1.06
C GLY A 71 18.20 -10.82 2.22
N GLN A 72 18.51 -11.96 2.84
CA GLN A 72 19.32 -12.03 4.05
C GLN A 72 20.44 -13.10 3.93
N GLY A 73 20.69 -13.63 2.72
CA GLY A 73 21.51 -14.81 2.48
C GLY A 73 20.67 -16.10 2.52
N GLN A 74 21.00 -17.08 1.67
CA GLN A 74 20.20 -18.31 1.56
C GLN A 74 20.36 -19.14 2.84
N VAL A 75 19.24 -19.42 3.53
CA VAL A 75 19.25 -20.34 4.66
C VAL A 75 18.31 -21.50 4.38
N GLY A 76 18.87 -22.64 3.96
CA GLY A 76 18.10 -23.88 3.77
C GLY A 76 17.07 -23.81 2.63
N THR A 77 16.19 -24.81 2.59
CA THR A 77 15.13 -24.94 1.58
C THR A 77 13.83 -24.32 2.08
N GLU A 78 13.04 -23.75 1.16
CA GLU A 78 11.72 -23.21 1.44
C GLU A 78 10.77 -23.67 0.33
N VAL A 79 9.71 -24.38 0.70
CA VAL A 79 8.72 -24.96 -0.21
C VAL A 79 7.34 -24.56 0.31
N TYR A 80 6.49 -24.02 -0.58
CA TYR A 80 5.13 -23.63 -0.26
C TYR A 80 4.37 -24.78 0.43
N PRO A 81 3.57 -24.52 1.48
CA PRO A 81 3.18 -23.20 2.00
C PRO A 81 4.18 -22.54 2.96
N ALA A 82 5.33 -23.17 3.25
CA ALA A 82 6.37 -22.52 4.05
C ALA A 82 6.96 -21.32 3.29
N GLY A 83 7.30 -20.26 4.03
CA GLY A 83 7.75 -19.01 3.41
C GLY A 83 6.64 -18.11 2.90
N PHE A 84 5.37 -18.53 3.04
CA PHE A 84 4.23 -17.67 2.76
C PHE A 84 3.79 -16.91 4.02
N MET A 85 3.01 -15.85 3.83
CA MET A 85 2.49 -14.88 4.82
C MET A 85 2.90 -15.08 6.29
N ASP A 86 2.38 -16.09 6.99
CA ASP A 86 2.64 -16.30 8.42
C ASP A 86 4.14 -16.50 8.74
N THR A 87 4.84 -17.28 7.91
CA THR A 87 6.29 -17.49 8.05
C THR A 87 7.04 -16.18 7.84
N ARG A 88 6.67 -15.41 6.81
CA ARG A 88 7.30 -14.13 6.49
C ARG A 88 7.04 -13.06 7.54
N ASN A 89 5.81 -12.98 8.05
CA ASN A 89 5.48 -12.06 9.12
C ASN A 89 6.32 -12.34 10.38
N ALA A 90 6.57 -13.61 10.70
CA ALA A 90 7.46 -13.97 11.79
C ALA A 90 8.92 -13.59 11.50
N ASP A 91 9.43 -13.91 10.31
CA ASP A 91 10.82 -13.62 9.90
C ASP A 91 11.14 -12.11 9.93
N PHE A 92 10.17 -11.27 9.55
CA PHE A 92 10.29 -9.81 9.50
C PHE A 92 9.64 -9.09 10.68
N GLN A 93 9.34 -9.82 11.78
CA GLN A 93 8.79 -9.26 13.03
C GLN A 93 7.61 -8.29 12.77
N SER A 94 6.73 -8.66 11.85
CA SER A 94 5.52 -7.92 11.47
C SER A 94 4.24 -8.66 11.86
N THR A 95 4.35 -9.72 12.66
CA THR A 95 3.20 -10.35 13.30
C THR A 95 2.43 -9.31 14.11
N GLY A 96 1.15 -9.11 13.77
CA GLY A 96 0.30 -8.08 14.40
C GLY A 96 0.26 -6.74 13.66
N ASP A 97 1.10 -6.51 12.65
CA ASP A 97 1.10 -5.27 11.86
C ASP A 97 -0.03 -5.19 10.83
N SER A 98 -0.84 -6.25 10.70
CA SER A 98 -1.92 -6.36 9.69
C SER A 98 -1.41 -6.16 8.26
N ILE A 99 -0.33 -6.86 7.91
CA ILE A 99 0.17 -6.92 6.52
C ILE A 99 -0.87 -7.64 5.65
N THR A 100 -1.48 -6.90 4.73
CA THR A 100 -2.55 -7.41 3.84
C THR A 100 -2.10 -7.59 2.39
N ILE A 101 -0.83 -7.31 2.08
CA ILE A 101 -0.23 -7.44 0.75
C ILE A 101 1.04 -8.27 0.82
N THR A 102 1.26 -9.08 -0.20
CA THR A 102 2.58 -9.64 -0.53
C THR A 102 2.94 -9.33 -1.97
N GLN A 103 4.21 -9.06 -2.23
CA GLN A 103 4.73 -9.11 -3.59
C GLN A 103 4.99 -10.58 -3.94
N LEU A 104 4.17 -11.10 -4.85
CA LEU A 104 4.19 -12.50 -5.23
C LEU A 104 4.98 -12.65 -6.54
N TYR A 105 6.21 -13.14 -6.43
CA TYR A 105 7.00 -13.54 -7.58
C TYR A 105 6.68 -14.98 -7.96
N ILE A 106 6.26 -15.16 -9.21
CA ILE A 106 6.03 -16.46 -9.83
C ILE A 106 7.05 -16.67 -10.94
N TYR A 107 8.09 -17.43 -10.63
CA TYR A 107 9.13 -17.80 -11.57
C TYR A 107 8.67 -18.95 -12.46
N LEU A 108 8.75 -18.71 -13.77
CA LEU A 108 8.43 -19.64 -14.84
C LEU A 108 9.69 -20.29 -15.44
N THR A 109 10.82 -20.21 -14.72
CA THR A 109 12.13 -20.69 -15.16
C THR A 109 12.12 -22.13 -15.65
N ALA A 110 11.36 -23.02 -14.99
CA ALA A 110 11.25 -24.42 -15.41
C ALA A 110 10.74 -24.58 -16.85
N PHE A 111 10.02 -23.58 -17.36
CA PHE A 111 9.43 -23.57 -18.70
C PHE A 111 10.22 -22.72 -19.69
N TRP A 112 11.41 -22.23 -19.34
CA TRP A 112 12.20 -21.35 -20.22
C TRP A 112 12.33 -21.89 -21.64
N ASP A 113 12.70 -23.17 -21.76
CA ASP A 113 12.92 -23.84 -23.05
C ASP A 113 11.68 -24.58 -23.58
N SER A 114 10.56 -24.60 -22.86
CA SER A 114 9.27 -25.17 -23.30
C SER A 114 8.28 -24.13 -23.84
N PRO A 115 7.62 -24.29 -25.00
CA PRO A 115 6.58 -23.36 -25.49
C PRO A 115 5.30 -23.36 -24.66
N ALA A 116 5.16 -24.29 -23.72
CA ALA A 116 4.01 -24.39 -22.86
C ALA A 116 4.45 -24.48 -21.39
N ILE A 117 3.75 -23.73 -20.53
CA ILE A 117 3.60 -24.05 -19.12
C ILE A 117 2.72 -25.31 -19.05
N SER A 118 3.17 -26.34 -18.35
CA SER A 118 2.38 -27.57 -18.22
C SER A 118 1.13 -27.34 -17.39
N GLN A 119 0.18 -28.27 -17.47
CA GLN A 119 -1.02 -28.21 -16.64
C GLN A 119 -0.68 -28.24 -15.14
N ASN A 120 0.34 -29.01 -14.73
CA ASN A 120 0.80 -29.01 -13.34
C ASN A 120 1.37 -27.66 -12.95
N GLY A 121 2.14 -27.00 -13.84
CA GLY A 121 2.60 -25.63 -13.62
C GLY A 121 1.45 -24.65 -13.44
N LEU A 122 0.43 -24.71 -14.31
CA LEU A 122 -0.76 -23.86 -14.19
C LEU A 122 -1.55 -24.12 -12.90
N ASN A 123 -1.68 -25.39 -12.48
CA ASN A 123 -2.32 -25.76 -11.21
C ASN A 123 -1.54 -25.24 -10.01
N ASN A 124 -0.20 -25.34 -10.04
CA ASN A 124 0.68 -24.79 -9.01
C ASN A 124 0.54 -23.27 -8.88
N ILE A 125 0.37 -22.54 -9.99
CA ILE A 125 0.06 -21.11 -9.95
C ILE A 125 -1.29 -20.86 -9.28
N GLN A 126 -2.31 -21.67 -9.58
CA GLN A 126 -3.62 -21.57 -8.94
C GLN A 126 -3.53 -21.76 -7.42
N LEU A 127 -2.73 -22.72 -6.93
CA LEU A 127 -2.52 -22.94 -5.50
C LEU A 127 -1.97 -21.69 -4.78
N LEU A 128 -1.13 -20.90 -5.43
CA LEU A 128 -0.63 -19.64 -4.86
C LEU A 128 -1.76 -18.60 -4.72
N PHE A 129 -2.65 -18.50 -5.70
CA PHE A 129 -3.82 -17.63 -5.62
C PHE A 129 -4.82 -18.09 -4.54
N ASP A 130 -5.01 -19.40 -4.41
CA ASP A 130 -5.85 -19.97 -3.35
C ASP A 130 -5.25 -19.69 -1.96
N GLY A 131 -3.93 -19.75 -1.83
CA GLY A 131 -3.20 -19.34 -0.63
C GLY A 131 -3.46 -17.87 -0.26
N LEU A 132 -3.47 -16.95 -1.23
CA LEU A 132 -3.82 -15.54 -0.97
C LEU A 132 -5.23 -15.41 -0.37
N ARG A 133 -6.21 -16.15 -0.91
CA ARG A 133 -7.58 -16.18 -0.38
C ARG A 133 -7.63 -16.73 1.04
N GLU A 134 -6.94 -17.85 1.30
CA GLU A 134 -6.85 -18.47 2.63
C GLU A 134 -6.27 -17.51 3.66
N LYS A 135 -5.18 -16.81 3.31
CA LYS A 135 -4.50 -15.84 4.17
C LYS A 135 -5.16 -14.46 4.18
N LYS A 136 -6.20 -14.26 3.37
CA LYS A 136 -6.99 -13.03 3.27
C LYS A 136 -6.14 -11.80 2.92
N VAL A 137 -5.20 -12.00 1.99
CA VAL A 137 -4.27 -10.97 1.50
C VAL A 137 -4.33 -10.85 -0.01
N LYS A 138 -3.71 -9.81 -0.56
CA LYS A 138 -3.63 -9.60 -2.01
C LYS A 138 -2.19 -9.55 -2.50
N ALA A 139 -1.99 -9.86 -3.78
CA ALA A 139 -0.69 -9.84 -4.42
C ALA A 139 -0.40 -8.51 -5.14
N ILE A 140 0.81 -8.00 -4.97
CA ILE A 140 1.53 -7.30 -6.05
C ILE A 140 2.11 -8.42 -6.92
N LEU A 141 1.45 -8.73 -8.04
CA LEU A 141 1.74 -9.93 -8.84
C LEU A 141 2.86 -9.66 -9.84
N ARG A 142 3.93 -10.46 -9.79
CA ARG A 142 5.01 -10.45 -10.78
C ARG A 142 5.29 -11.85 -11.31
N PHE A 143 5.18 -12.04 -12.61
CA PHE A 143 5.77 -13.21 -13.27
C PHE A 143 7.22 -12.91 -13.65
N ALA A 144 8.12 -13.88 -13.52
CA ALA A 144 9.53 -13.67 -13.82
C ALA A 144 10.19 -14.94 -14.39
N TYR A 145 11.40 -14.76 -14.92
CA TYR A 145 12.32 -15.85 -15.26
C TYR A 145 13.68 -15.56 -14.64
N SER A 146 14.43 -16.60 -14.30
CA SER A 146 15.83 -16.50 -13.88
C SER A 146 16.55 -17.79 -14.21
N ARG A 147 17.62 -17.73 -15.02
CA ARG A 147 18.54 -18.86 -15.23
C ARG A 147 19.72 -18.83 -14.26
N ASP A 148 19.81 -17.79 -13.45
CA ASP A 148 20.83 -17.63 -12.43
C ASP A 148 20.39 -18.51 -11.24
N ASN A 149 20.61 -19.83 -11.39
CA ASN A 149 20.24 -20.91 -10.46
C ASN A 149 20.69 -20.60 -9.02
N GLY A 150 19.84 -19.94 -8.23
CA GLY A 150 19.94 -19.90 -6.78
C GLY A 150 21.23 -19.31 -6.22
N ALA A 151 21.94 -18.43 -6.93
CA ALA A 151 23.01 -17.65 -6.32
C ALA A 151 22.47 -16.28 -5.91
N ILE A 152 22.27 -16.08 -4.61
CA ILE A 152 22.36 -14.73 -4.04
C ILE A 152 23.78 -14.26 -4.37
N GLY A 153 23.87 -13.23 -5.20
CA GLY A 153 25.14 -12.68 -5.68
C GLY A 153 25.68 -13.38 -6.93
N ASN A 154 25.85 -12.58 -8.00
CA ASN A 154 26.69 -12.83 -9.19
C ASN A 154 26.11 -13.54 -10.43
N GLY A 155 24.84 -13.29 -10.77
CA GLY A 155 24.31 -13.55 -12.11
C GLY A 155 23.42 -12.40 -12.59
N HIS A 156 24.00 -11.40 -13.24
CA HIS A 156 23.27 -10.34 -13.94
C HIS A 156 23.23 -10.70 -15.43
N SER A 157 22.75 -11.89 -15.76
CA SER A 157 22.77 -12.32 -17.16
C SER A 157 21.92 -11.40 -18.04
N GLY A 158 20.86 -10.79 -17.45
CA GLY A 158 19.87 -9.99 -18.17
C GLY A 158 19.15 -10.81 -19.26
N GLN A 159 19.33 -12.13 -19.25
CA GLN A 159 18.81 -13.01 -20.28
C GLN A 159 17.31 -13.21 -20.07
N ASN A 160 16.61 -13.43 -21.18
CA ASN A 160 15.18 -13.72 -21.18
C ASN A 160 14.90 -14.89 -22.13
N PRO A 161 13.80 -15.63 -21.92
CA PRO A 161 13.25 -16.46 -22.99
C PRO A 161 12.96 -15.58 -24.22
N SER A 162 12.86 -16.21 -25.39
CA SER A 162 12.53 -15.45 -26.60
C SER A 162 11.19 -14.72 -26.46
N SER A 163 11.03 -13.59 -27.15
CA SER A 163 9.77 -12.84 -27.10
C SER A 163 8.55 -13.68 -27.47
N SER A 164 8.68 -14.55 -28.49
CA SER A 164 7.63 -15.51 -28.88
C SER A 164 7.27 -16.45 -27.73
N ARG A 165 8.28 -16.92 -26.99
CA ARG A 165 8.09 -17.78 -25.82
C ARG A 165 7.30 -17.09 -24.71
N ILE A 166 7.67 -15.86 -24.38
CA ILE A 166 6.97 -15.10 -23.33
C ILE A 166 5.50 -14.85 -23.73
N LEU A 167 5.25 -14.52 -25.00
CA LEU A 167 3.88 -14.32 -25.51
C LEU A 167 3.06 -15.63 -25.45
N GLN A 168 3.65 -16.79 -25.77
CA GLN A 168 2.97 -18.09 -25.63
C GLN A 168 2.57 -18.39 -24.17
N HIS A 169 3.47 -18.13 -23.22
CA HIS A 169 3.16 -18.30 -21.80
C HIS A 169 2.08 -17.34 -21.32
N LEU A 170 2.12 -16.07 -21.76
CA LEU A 170 1.09 -15.09 -21.43
C LEU A 170 -0.31 -15.55 -21.85
N GLU A 171 -0.47 -16.15 -23.03
CA GLU A 171 -1.77 -16.70 -23.46
C GLU A 171 -2.30 -17.78 -22.50
N GLN A 172 -1.41 -18.63 -21.96
CA GLN A 172 -1.81 -19.65 -20.96
C GLN A 172 -2.10 -19.05 -19.58
N LEU A 173 -1.43 -17.95 -19.22
CA LEU A 173 -1.62 -17.26 -17.95
C LEU A 173 -2.87 -16.38 -17.92
N LYS A 174 -3.36 -15.92 -19.08
CA LYS A 174 -4.55 -15.06 -19.19
C LYS A 174 -5.74 -15.52 -18.32
N PRO A 175 -6.25 -16.77 -18.42
CA PRO A 175 -7.37 -17.20 -17.58
C PRO A 175 -7.04 -17.20 -16.09
N LEU A 176 -5.81 -17.53 -15.69
CA LEU A 176 -5.39 -17.48 -14.29
C LEU A 176 -5.35 -16.05 -13.76
N ILE A 177 -4.81 -15.10 -14.54
CA ILE A 177 -4.81 -13.68 -14.17
C ILE A 177 -6.26 -13.20 -14.01
N GLN A 178 -7.10 -13.41 -15.03
CA GLN A 178 -8.47 -12.89 -15.06
C GLN A 178 -9.36 -13.47 -13.96
N ASN A 179 -9.25 -14.77 -13.68
CA ASN A 179 -10.08 -15.44 -12.67
C ASN A 179 -9.63 -15.19 -11.23
N ASN A 180 -8.43 -14.65 -11.02
CA ASN A 180 -7.87 -14.43 -9.68
C ASN A 180 -7.56 -12.96 -9.37
N MET A 181 -8.11 -12.03 -10.15
CA MET A 181 -7.92 -10.59 -9.91
C MET A 181 -8.52 -10.10 -8.57
N ASP A 182 -9.44 -10.86 -7.97
CA ASP A 182 -9.98 -10.58 -6.64
C ASP A 182 -8.88 -10.50 -5.58
N VAL A 183 -7.85 -11.34 -5.69
CA VAL A 183 -6.69 -11.36 -4.79
C VAL A 183 -5.44 -10.68 -5.37
N VAL A 184 -5.58 -9.83 -6.38
CA VAL A 184 -4.47 -9.05 -6.94
C VAL A 184 -4.73 -7.56 -6.69
N SER A 185 -3.79 -6.89 -6.03
CA SER A 185 -3.83 -5.45 -5.83
C SER A 185 -3.31 -4.70 -7.05
N VAL A 186 -2.21 -5.16 -7.65
CA VAL A 186 -1.65 -4.61 -8.88
C VAL A 186 -0.77 -5.64 -9.56
N VAL A 187 -0.59 -5.53 -10.88
CA VAL A 187 0.35 -6.36 -11.64
C VAL A 187 1.59 -5.55 -11.95
N GLU A 188 2.77 -6.08 -11.64
CA GLU A 188 4.02 -5.51 -12.10
C GLU A 188 4.30 -6.03 -13.51
N ALA A 189 4.75 -5.13 -14.40
CA ALA A 189 5.24 -5.51 -15.72
C ALA A 189 6.53 -6.31 -15.53
N GLY A 190 6.38 -7.62 -15.29
CA GLY A 190 7.44 -8.59 -15.05
C GLY A 190 7.99 -9.20 -16.34
N LEU A 191 8.43 -10.46 -16.27
CA LEU A 191 8.84 -11.34 -17.38
C LEU A 191 10.16 -10.99 -18.06
N ILE A 192 10.54 -9.71 -18.16
CA ILE A 192 11.74 -9.26 -18.85
C ILE A 192 12.76 -8.73 -17.84
N GLY A 193 14.02 -9.10 -18.02
CA GLY A 193 15.16 -8.62 -17.23
C GLY A 193 15.35 -9.39 -15.93
N THR A 194 16.47 -9.10 -15.26
CA THR A 194 16.81 -9.70 -13.98
C THR A 194 15.66 -9.48 -12.99
N TRP A 195 15.24 -10.56 -12.32
CA TRP A 195 14.08 -10.58 -11.39
C TRP A 195 12.75 -10.07 -12.00
N GLY A 196 12.66 -9.96 -13.33
CA GLY A 196 11.50 -9.41 -14.04
C GLY A 196 11.42 -7.88 -14.02
N GLU A 197 12.52 -7.16 -13.79
CA GLU A 197 12.51 -5.70 -13.51
C GLU A 197 12.69 -4.81 -14.74
N TRP A 198 12.83 -5.38 -15.94
CA TRP A 198 13.09 -4.67 -17.19
C TRP A 198 14.33 -3.77 -17.11
N THR A 199 15.41 -4.32 -16.57
CA THR A 199 16.71 -3.67 -16.44
C THR A 199 17.22 -3.13 -17.80
N PRO A 200 17.78 -1.90 -17.86
CA PRO A 200 18.29 -1.33 -19.11
C PRO A 200 19.28 -2.26 -19.84
N GLY A 201 19.13 -2.43 -21.15
CA GLY A 201 19.97 -3.31 -21.98
C GLY A 201 19.32 -4.63 -22.39
N THR A 202 18.12 -4.95 -21.88
CA THR A 202 17.29 -6.04 -22.40
C THR A 202 16.42 -5.61 -23.57
N ASP A 203 16.00 -6.56 -24.42
CA ASP A 203 15.05 -6.31 -25.52
C ASP A 203 13.71 -5.80 -24.96
N ASN A 204 13.58 -4.47 -24.84
CA ASN A 204 12.36 -3.82 -24.43
C ASN A 204 11.24 -4.19 -25.42
N ASN A 205 10.34 -5.06 -24.99
CA ASN A 205 9.26 -5.54 -25.83
C ASN A 205 7.92 -5.00 -25.37
N ASN A 206 7.56 -3.83 -25.90
CA ASN A 206 6.28 -3.18 -25.63
C ASN A 206 5.07 -4.07 -25.95
N ALA A 207 5.19 -5.08 -26.82
CA ALA A 207 4.10 -6.02 -27.10
C ALA A 207 3.81 -6.94 -25.91
N ILE A 208 4.84 -7.36 -25.16
CA ILE A 208 4.67 -8.18 -23.94
C ILE A 208 3.94 -7.38 -22.86
N ALA A 209 4.40 -6.16 -22.57
CA ALA A 209 3.75 -5.29 -21.60
C ALA A 209 2.32 -4.91 -22.03
N LYS A 210 2.08 -4.65 -23.32
CA LYS A 210 0.74 -4.40 -23.86
C LYS A 210 -0.17 -5.61 -23.69
N MET A 211 0.31 -6.81 -23.99
CA MET A 211 -0.46 -8.05 -23.87
C MET A 211 -0.85 -8.30 -22.41
N LEU A 212 0.09 -8.18 -21.48
CA LEU A 212 -0.17 -8.29 -20.04
C LEU A 212 -1.20 -7.25 -19.58
N PHE A 213 -1.03 -5.98 -19.96
CA PHE A 213 -1.98 -4.91 -19.63
C PHE A 213 -3.40 -5.19 -20.15
N ASN A 214 -3.52 -5.74 -21.36
CA ASN A 214 -4.81 -6.06 -21.97
C ASN A 214 -5.54 -7.24 -21.30
N TYR A 215 -4.85 -8.04 -20.48
CA TYR A 215 -5.49 -9.11 -19.70
C TYR A 215 -6.10 -8.58 -18.40
N LEU A 216 -5.71 -7.39 -17.95
CA LEU A 216 -6.23 -6.78 -16.74
C LEU A 216 -7.64 -6.21 -16.99
N PRO A 217 -8.59 -6.36 -16.05
CA PRO A 217 -9.86 -5.67 -16.13
C PRO A 217 -9.67 -4.15 -16.20
N SER A 218 -10.64 -3.42 -16.77
CA SER A 218 -10.54 -1.97 -17.05
C SER A 218 -10.28 -1.11 -15.81
N ASP A 219 -10.69 -1.58 -14.64
CA ASP A 219 -10.57 -0.83 -13.38
C ASP A 219 -9.24 -1.09 -12.65
N TYR A 220 -8.44 -2.05 -13.11
CA TYR A 220 -7.15 -2.42 -12.50
C TYR A 220 -5.97 -1.80 -13.25
N GLY A 221 -4.87 -1.59 -12.52
CA GLY A 221 -3.65 -1.00 -13.04
C GLY A 221 -2.49 -2.00 -13.18
N MET A 222 -1.45 -1.53 -13.84
CA MET A 222 -0.14 -2.18 -13.94
C MET A 222 0.92 -1.21 -13.43
N VAL A 223 2.05 -1.68 -12.92
CA VAL A 223 3.20 -0.82 -12.59
C VAL A 223 4.44 -1.24 -13.37
N VAL A 224 5.29 -0.26 -13.71
CA VAL A 224 6.57 -0.46 -14.39
C VAL A 224 7.69 0.17 -13.57
N ARG A 225 8.93 -0.30 -13.71
CA ARG A 225 10.03 0.23 -12.89
C ARG A 225 10.46 1.65 -13.28
N TYR A 226 10.70 1.88 -14.56
CA TYR A 226 11.33 3.12 -15.04
C TYR A 226 10.37 4.00 -15.85
N ASN A 227 10.58 5.33 -15.78
CA ASN A 227 9.90 6.30 -16.64
C ASN A 227 10.06 5.99 -18.13
N SER A 228 11.25 5.51 -18.53
CA SER A 228 11.55 5.12 -19.91
C SER A 228 10.69 3.96 -20.42
N ILE A 229 10.36 2.99 -19.55
CA ILE A 229 9.43 1.90 -19.91
C ILE A 229 8.04 2.47 -20.14
N LYS A 230 7.53 3.29 -19.21
CA LYS A 230 6.22 3.95 -19.37
C LYS A 230 6.18 4.82 -20.63
N ASP A 231 7.27 5.49 -20.97
CA ASP A 231 7.39 6.27 -22.20
C ASP A 231 7.35 5.40 -23.45
N GLY A 232 8.02 4.25 -23.44
CA GLY A 232 7.93 3.26 -24.52
C GLY A 232 6.48 2.82 -24.77
N LEU A 233 5.69 2.64 -23.70
CA LEU A 233 4.29 2.21 -23.83
C LEU A 233 3.38 3.22 -24.54
N LYS A 234 3.79 4.49 -24.70
CA LYS A 234 3.04 5.49 -25.48
C LYS A 234 2.84 5.11 -26.94
N SER A 235 3.70 4.25 -27.49
CA SER A 235 3.54 3.78 -28.86
C SER A 235 2.50 2.67 -29.02
N VAL A 236 2.01 2.09 -27.92
CA VAL A 236 1.15 0.90 -27.94
C VAL A 236 -0.11 0.99 -27.07
N LEU A 237 -0.16 1.92 -26.11
CA LEU A 237 -1.29 2.21 -25.22
C LEU A 237 -1.82 3.64 -25.46
N THR A 238 -3.12 3.83 -25.22
CA THR A 238 -3.74 5.17 -25.27
C THR A 238 -3.38 6.01 -24.05
N THR A 239 -3.57 7.33 -24.13
CA THR A 239 -3.40 8.24 -22.99
C THR A 239 -4.24 7.84 -21.79
N GLU A 240 -5.48 7.40 -22.01
CA GLU A 240 -6.37 6.91 -20.95
C GLU A 240 -5.82 5.65 -20.29
N GLN A 241 -5.35 4.67 -21.08
CA GLN A 241 -4.74 3.45 -20.56
C GLN A 241 -3.47 3.75 -19.73
N LEU A 242 -2.65 4.70 -20.16
CA LEU A 242 -1.43 5.11 -19.44
C LEU A 242 -1.72 5.73 -18.06
N THR A 243 -2.93 6.23 -17.80
CA THR A 243 -3.31 6.71 -16.45
C THR A 243 -3.42 5.58 -15.43
N ARG A 244 -3.52 4.32 -15.89
CA ARG A 244 -3.53 3.09 -15.08
C ARG A 244 -2.17 2.40 -15.02
N VAL A 245 -1.13 2.98 -15.64
CA VAL A 245 0.24 2.48 -15.56
C VAL A 245 1.01 3.31 -14.53
N GLY A 246 1.25 2.75 -13.36
CA GLY A 246 2.02 3.38 -12.29
C GLY A 246 3.48 2.96 -12.25
N PHE A 247 4.14 3.21 -11.12
CA PHE A 247 5.55 2.89 -10.94
C PHE A 247 5.82 1.96 -9.77
N ALA A 248 6.78 1.07 -10.00
CA ALA A 248 7.38 0.18 -9.03
C ALA A 248 8.82 0.66 -8.75
N ASN A 249 8.99 1.47 -7.71
CA ASN A 249 10.30 1.98 -7.34
C ASN A 249 11.10 0.92 -6.56
N ASP A 250 11.64 -0.08 -7.28
CA ASP A 250 12.57 -1.13 -6.79
C ASP A 250 13.96 -0.59 -6.40
N TYR A 251 14.03 0.69 -6.03
CA TYR A 251 15.24 1.32 -5.54
C TYR A 251 14.90 2.58 -4.72
N PHE A 252 13.93 2.48 -3.82
CA PHE A 252 13.52 3.58 -2.96
C PHE A 252 14.65 3.98 -1.99
N THR A 253 15.38 5.03 -2.35
CA THR A 253 16.49 5.59 -1.55
C THR A 253 16.23 7.04 -1.14
N THR A 254 15.00 7.53 -1.35
CA THR A 254 14.63 8.96 -1.24
C THR A 254 15.48 9.89 -2.12
N GLY A 255 16.04 9.36 -3.21
CA GLY A 255 16.92 10.09 -4.11
C GLY A 255 18.35 10.29 -3.59
N MET A 256 18.80 9.54 -2.57
CA MET A 256 20.13 9.69 -1.98
C MET A 256 21.24 8.98 -2.75
N LYS A 257 20.95 7.84 -3.40
CA LYS A 257 21.96 6.99 -4.06
C LYS A 257 21.44 6.48 -5.40
N ASN A 258 22.28 6.48 -6.44
CA ASN A 258 21.91 6.07 -7.81
C ASN A 258 20.58 6.66 -8.30
N CYS A 259 20.26 7.88 -7.87
CA CYS A 259 19.06 8.59 -8.29
C CYS A 259 19.23 9.04 -9.76
N GLY A 260 18.14 9.06 -10.52
CA GLY A 260 18.13 9.36 -11.96
C GLY A 260 18.37 8.13 -12.84
N SER A 261 19.04 7.08 -12.33
CA SER A 261 19.16 5.79 -13.00
C SER A 261 18.18 4.75 -12.45
N SER A 262 18.05 4.67 -11.12
CA SER A 262 17.29 3.61 -10.43
C SER A 262 16.20 4.14 -9.52
N ASP A 263 16.40 5.33 -8.94
CA ASP A 263 15.42 6.08 -8.14
C ASP A 263 15.14 7.45 -8.81
N TYR A 264 14.30 8.28 -8.19
CA TYR A 264 13.99 9.64 -8.63
C TYR A 264 14.77 10.66 -7.79
N CYS A 265 15.65 11.46 -8.41
CA CYS A 265 16.35 12.50 -7.67
C CYS A 265 15.35 13.58 -7.24
N MET A 266 15.39 13.98 -5.96
CA MET A 266 14.42 14.93 -5.43
C MET A 266 14.38 16.23 -6.25
N ASN A 267 13.17 16.61 -6.67
CA ASN A 267 12.86 17.79 -7.49
C ASN A 267 13.39 17.76 -8.95
N ASP A 268 13.93 16.64 -9.43
CA ASP A 268 14.28 16.51 -10.85
C ASP A 268 13.02 16.34 -11.74
N ALA A 269 13.22 16.25 -13.07
CA ALA A 269 12.11 16.08 -14.01
C ALA A 269 11.36 14.75 -13.81
N SER A 270 12.05 13.69 -13.40
CA SER A 270 11.47 12.37 -13.15
C SER A 270 10.63 12.36 -11.88
N TYR A 271 11.16 12.89 -10.78
CA TYR A 271 10.47 13.11 -9.51
C TYR A 271 9.21 13.95 -9.70
N ASN A 272 9.33 15.10 -10.35
CA ASN A 272 8.18 15.98 -10.58
C ASN A 272 7.13 15.31 -11.48
N ARG A 273 7.56 14.51 -12.45
CA ARG A 273 6.64 13.71 -13.26
C ARG A 273 5.89 12.67 -12.43
N VAL A 274 6.59 11.89 -11.61
CA VAL A 274 5.95 10.88 -10.74
C VAL A 274 4.99 11.57 -9.78
N LYS A 275 5.40 12.68 -9.16
CA LYS A 275 4.56 13.53 -8.32
C LYS A 275 3.28 13.99 -9.02
N ASP A 276 3.37 14.41 -10.28
CA ASP A 276 2.23 14.96 -11.02
C ASP A 276 1.28 13.91 -11.59
N GLU A 277 1.79 12.71 -11.91
CA GLU A 277 1.00 11.64 -12.52
C GLU A 277 0.43 10.63 -11.48
N SER A 278 1.05 10.48 -10.30
CA SER A 278 0.74 9.42 -9.33
C SER A 278 -0.63 9.47 -8.66
N PHE A 279 -1.41 10.54 -8.86
CA PHE A 279 -2.78 10.64 -8.38
C PHE A 279 -3.70 9.50 -8.86
N THR A 280 -3.47 8.97 -10.06
CA THR A 280 -4.43 8.06 -10.71
C THR A 280 -4.01 6.59 -10.72
N PHE A 281 -2.76 6.28 -10.38
CA PHE A 281 -2.21 4.94 -10.48
C PHE A 281 -1.61 4.45 -9.17
N TYR A 282 -1.46 3.14 -9.07
CA TYR A 282 -0.79 2.49 -7.95
C TYR A 282 0.71 2.84 -7.94
N MET A 283 1.24 3.20 -6.77
CA MET A 283 2.67 3.43 -6.56
C MET A 283 3.17 2.50 -5.47
N ARG A 284 4.24 1.77 -5.73
CA ARG A 284 4.92 0.99 -4.70
C ARG A 284 6.43 1.20 -4.70
N GLY A 285 7.07 0.92 -3.58
CA GLY A 285 8.52 1.03 -3.43
C GLY A 285 9.13 -0.12 -2.67
N GLU A 286 10.44 -0.27 -2.79
CA GLU A 286 11.27 -1.24 -2.07
C GLU A 286 12.61 -0.58 -1.82
N ILE A 287 13.08 -0.62 -0.57
CA ILE A 287 14.41 -0.14 -0.24
C ILE A 287 15.39 -1.20 -0.73
N PRO A 288 16.41 -0.88 -1.51
CA PRO A 288 17.33 -1.89 -1.97
C PRO A 288 18.08 -2.56 -0.82
N TYR A 289 18.55 -3.77 -1.11
CA TYR A 289 19.43 -4.59 -0.30
C TYR A 289 20.54 -3.85 0.42
N ASN A 290 20.93 -4.32 1.62
CA ASN A 290 22.18 -3.87 2.25
C ASN A 290 23.36 -4.78 1.83
N GLU A 291 23.82 -4.62 0.59
CA GLU A 291 25.06 -5.25 0.09
C GLU A 291 26.10 -4.21 -0.34
N GLY A 292 27.32 -4.65 -0.67
CA GLY A 292 28.37 -3.78 -1.15
C GLY A 292 28.00 -2.97 -2.41
N PRO A 293 28.77 -1.92 -2.74
CA PRO A 293 28.52 -1.10 -3.91
C PRO A 293 28.53 -1.92 -5.23
N PRO A 294 27.82 -1.48 -6.28
CA PRO A 294 27.15 -0.18 -6.39
C PRO A 294 25.67 -0.18 -5.99
N TRP A 295 25.03 -1.34 -5.84
CA TRP A 295 23.56 -1.47 -5.77
C TRP A 295 22.98 -1.63 -4.37
N GLY A 296 23.79 -1.87 -3.34
CA GLY A 296 23.24 -1.90 -1.99
C GLY A 296 23.03 -0.50 -1.40
N PHE A 297 22.28 -0.43 -0.31
CA PHE A 297 21.93 0.80 0.39
C PHE A 297 22.07 0.64 1.90
N ASP A 298 23.17 1.20 2.39
CA ASP A 298 23.70 1.12 3.75
C ASP A 298 23.47 2.42 4.54
N ILE A 299 22.55 3.27 4.08
CA ILE A 299 22.29 4.59 4.65
C ILE A 299 20.95 4.57 5.39
N LEU A 300 20.95 5.00 6.65
CA LEU A 300 19.71 5.27 7.38
C LEU A 300 19.05 6.54 6.81
N MET A 301 17.85 6.39 6.26
CA MET A 301 17.13 7.49 5.63
C MET A 301 16.60 8.47 6.68
N ASP A 302 16.69 9.76 6.36
CA ASP A 302 16.02 10.80 7.15
C ASP A 302 14.50 10.60 7.09
N PRO A 303 13.82 10.37 8.23
CA PRO A 303 12.39 10.07 8.22
C PRO A 303 11.53 11.23 7.70
N ASN A 304 11.98 12.47 7.80
CA ASN A 304 11.23 13.62 7.25
C ASN A 304 11.25 13.59 5.71
N THR A 305 12.42 13.32 5.13
CA THR A 305 12.60 13.14 3.69
C THR A 305 11.77 11.96 3.19
N VAL A 306 11.76 10.82 3.90
CA VAL A 306 10.90 9.67 3.56
C VAL A 306 9.42 10.09 3.50
N LEU A 307 8.90 10.76 4.54
CA LEU A 307 7.50 11.20 4.55
C LEU A 307 7.16 12.13 3.38
N LYS A 308 8.08 13.04 3.05
CA LYS A 308 7.92 13.94 1.92
C LYS A 308 7.80 13.17 0.61
N VAL A 309 8.69 12.20 0.35
CA VAL A 309 8.65 11.41 -0.89
C VAL A 309 7.42 10.51 -0.95
N LEU A 310 7.07 9.86 0.16
CA LEU A 310 5.86 9.01 0.24
C LEU A 310 4.60 9.81 -0.10
N LYS A 311 4.48 11.03 0.44
CA LYS A 311 3.38 11.96 0.15
C LYS A 311 3.43 12.49 -1.28
N ASP A 312 4.57 13.02 -1.73
CA ASP A 312 4.69 13.66 -3.06
C ASP A 312 4.36 12.65 -4.18
N HIS A 313 4.77 11.39 -4.06
CA HIS A 313 4.58 10.35 -5.08
C HIS A 313 3.37 9.44 -4.81
N HIS A 314 2.54 9.76 -3.83
CA HIS A 314 1.33 9.02 -3.47
C HIS A 314 1.55 7.52 -3.29
N TYR A 315 2.52 7.13 -2.46
CA TYR A 315 2.84 5.71 -2.25
C TYR A 315 1.66 4.94 -1.64
N THR A 316 1.24 3.90 -2.34
CA THR A 316 0.19 2.98 -1.90
C THR A 316 0.74 1.85 -1.03
N ALA A 317 1.92 1.33 -1.40
CA ALA A 317 2.57 0.24 -0.69
C ALA A 317 4.09 0.38 -0.65
N LEU A 318 4.73 -0.25 0.33
CA LEU A 318 6.19 -0.25 0.49
C LEU A 318 6.66 -1.60 1.04
N ASP A 319 7.72 -2.16 0.45
CA ASP A 319 8.34 -3.38 0.95
C ASP A 319 9.02 -3.15 2.31
N ILE A 320 8.98 -4.18 3.16
CA ILE A 320 9.74 -4.25 4.42
C ILE A 320 10.63 -5.50 4.55
N THR A 321 10.66 -6.33 3.51
CA THR A 321 11.52 -7.51 3.41
C THR A 321 12.98 -7.06 3.32
N GLN A 322 13.23 -6.12 2.41
CA GLN A 322 14.53 -5.55 2.17
C GLN A 322 14.89 -4.47 3.16
N ASN A 323 16.20 -4.37 3.41
CA ASN A 323 16.76 -3.41 4.36
C ASN A 323 16.13 -3.53 5.78
N PHE A 324 15.54 -4.70 6.09
CA PHE A 324 14.75 -4.90 7.31
C PHE A 324 15.56 -4.63 8.58
N LYS A 325 16.78 -5.17 8.62
CA LYS A 325 17.70 -5.03 9.77
C LYS A 325 18.23 -3.61 9.97
N ASP A 326 18.13 -2.76 8.95
CA ASP A 326 18.66 -1.40 8.96
C ASP A 326 17.52 -0.39 9.02
N ASN A 327 17.03 0.11 7.88
CA ASN A 327 16.03 1.18 7.85
C ASN A 327 14.73 0.78 8.54
N ILE A 328 14.18 -0.42 8.29
CA ILE A 328 12.89 -0.82 8.89
C ILE A 328 13.01 -0.94 10.41
N SER A 329 14.09 -1.56 10.91
CA SER A 329 14.37 -1.67 12.34
C SER A 329 14.62 -0.30 12.98
N TYR A 330 15.37 0.58 12.30
CA TYR A 330 15.57 1.97 12.72
C TYR A 330 14.23 2.73 12.82
N TRP A 331 13.36 2.60 11.82
CA TRP A 331 12.04 3.24 11.79
C TRP A 331 11.12 2.84 12.96
N LYS A 332 11.28 1.63 13.52
CA LYS A 332 10.56 1.21 14.72
C LYS A 332 11.00 1.97 15.98
N THR A 333 12.20 2.55 15.98
CA THR A 333 12.76 3.30 17.12
C THR A 333 12.55 4.82 17.04
N VAL A 334 12.30 5.34 15.83
CA VAL A 334 12.16 6.79 15.62
C VAL A 334 10.78 7.28 16.06
N LYS A 335 10.73 8.32 16.88
CA LYS A 335 9.48 8.95 17.34
C LYS A 335 8.88 9.92 16.30
N VAL A 336 7.56 9.89 16.19
CA VAL A 336 6.74 10.83 15.43
C VAL A 336 5.68 11.43 16.37
N TRP A 337 5.42 12.72 16.19
CA TRP A 337 4.44 13.51 16.95
C TRP A 337 3.84 14.62 16.07
N PRO A 338 2.71 15.22 16.47
CA PRO A 338 1.99 16.20 15.67
C PRO A 338 2.84 17.36 15.13
N ASP A 339 3.65 18.03 15.96
CA ASP A 339 4.42 19.20 15.50
C ASP A 339 5.47 18.86 14.44
N ARG A 340 6.10 17.67 14.53
CA ARG A 340 7.01 17.18 13.49
C ARG A 340 6.29 17.02 12.17
N LEU A 341 5.06 16.48 12.17
CA LEU A 341 4.28 16.28 10.95
C LEU A 341 3.80 17.60 10.37
N ARG A 342 3.32 18.54 11.20
CA ARG A 342 2.92 19.89 10.76
C ARG A 342 4.08 20.63 10.11
N ALA A 343 5.27 20.57 10.69
CA ALA A 343 6.48 21.18 10.13
C ALA A 343 6.88 20.62 8.76
N ASN A 344 6.46 19.38 8.45
CA ASN A 344 6.72 18.69 7.18
C ASN A 344 5.49 18.63 6.26
N HIS A 345 4.40 19.34 6.60
CA HIS A 345 3.13 19.32 5.88
C HIS A 345 2.54 17.91 5.65
N ILE A 346 2.74 17.00 6.60
CA ILE A 346 2.17 15.66 6.54
C ILE A 346 0.80 15.66 7.19
N PHE A 347 -0.18 15.07 6.52
CA PHE A 347 -1.55 14.98 7.05
C PHE A 347 -1.65 13.89 8.11
N PHE A 348 -2.43 14.18 9.15
CA PHE A 348 -2.78 13.25 10.22
C PHE A 348 -4.07 13.73 10.89
N ASP A 349 -4.74 12.83 11.60
CA ASP A 349 -5.82 13.18 12.53
C ASP A 349 -5.23 13.33 13.93
N GLU A 350 -5.59 14.37 14.68
CA GLU A 350 -5.06 14.62 16.04
C GLU A 350 -5.28 13.43 16.98
N ALA A 351 -6.43 12.75 16.86
CA ALA A 351 -6.78 11.63 17.70
C ALA A 351 -5.87 10.41 17.48
N TYR A 352 -5.18 10.31 16.33
CA TYR A 352 -4.17 9.28 16.09
C TYR A 352 -3.03 9.32 17.12
N PHE A 353 -2.70 10.53 17.60
CA PHE A 353 -1.67 10.79 18.61
C PHE A 353 -2.24 10.93 20.01
N GLN A 354 -3.47 10.51 20.28
CA GLN A 354 -4.07 10.50 21.61
C GLN A 354 -4.12 9.08 22.19
N ASP A 355 -3.98 8.96 23.50
CA ASP A 355 -4.35 7.76 24.25
C ASP A 355 -5.84 7.77 24.64
N GLU A 356 -6.28 6.74 25.36
CA GLU A 356 -7.68 6.59 25.81
C GLU A 356 -8.16 7.75 26.70
N ASN A 357 -7.25 8.52 27.31
CA ASN A 357 -7.56 9.68 28.15
C ASN A 357 -7.41 11.01 27.40
N GLY A 358 -7.17 10.98 26.09
CA GLY A 358 -6.96 12.18 25.25
C GLY A 358 -5.58 12.81 25.41
N LYS A 359 -4.62 12.17 26.09
CA LYS A 359 -3.26 12.69 26.24
C LYS A 359 -2.46 12.45 24.96
N THR A 360 -1.71 13.47 24.52
CA THR A 360 -0.79 13.32 23.39
C THR A 360 0.32 12.32 23.69
N VAL A 361 0.58 11.41 22.76
CA VAL A 361 1.59 10.36 22.85
C VAL A 361 2.47 10.31 21.60
N PHE A 362 3.64 9.69 21.72
CA PHE A 362 4.53 9.44 20.59
C PHE A 362 4.18 8.11 19.91
N ARG A 363 4.25 8.09 18.58
CA ARG A 363 4.20 6.86 17.78
C ARG A 363 5.56 6.57 17.16
N SER A 364 5.83 5.33 16.80
CA SER A 364 6.99 5.05 15.94
C SER A 364 6.75 5.57 14.53
N PHE A 365 7.83 5.90 13.83
CA PHE A 365 7.82 6.24 12.41
C PHE A 365 7.28 5.08 11.58
N TYR A 366 7.71 3.86 11.90
CA TYR A 366 7.20 2.64 11.28
C TYR A 366 5.67 2.53 11.38
N GLN A 367 5.09 2.69 12.57
CA GLN A 367 3.63 2.62 12.75
C GLN A 367 2.90 3.73 11.99
N PHE A 368 3.46 4.95 11.98
CA PHE A 368 2.87 6.05 11.21
C PHE A 368 2.84 5.71 9.71
N VAL A 369 3.95 5.25 9.13
CA VAL A 369 4.02 4.88 7.71
C VAL A 369 3.10 3.69 7.40
N ARG A 370 3.13 2.62 8.20
CA ARG A 370 2.22 1.47 8.10
C ARG A 370 0.75 1.89 8.00
N ASP A 371 0.35 2.85 8.83
CA ASP A 371 -1.03 3.28 8.99
C ASP A 371 -1.49 4.33 7.97
N HIS A 372 -0.56 4.93 7.21
CA HIS A 372 -0.81 6.02 6.26
C HIS A 372 -0.38 5.73 4.81
N LEU A 373 0.37 4.65 4.54
CA LEU A 373 0.54 4.13 3.17
C LEU A 373 -0.80 3.87 2.52
N GLY A 374 -0.95 4.27 1.25
CA GLY A 374 -2.23 4.30 0.57
C GLY A 374 -3.20 5.25 1.27
N TYR A 375 -4.36 4.76 1.66
CA TYR A 375 -5.40 5.58 2.27
C TYR A 375 -5.47 5.38 3.80
N ARG A 376 -5.87 6.44 4.50
CA ARG A 376 -6.36 6.41 5.88
C ARG A 376 -7.59 7.32 5.97
N LEU A 377 -8.77 6.70 5.99
CA LEU A 377 -10.04 7.42 5.94
C LEU A 377 -10.52 7.75 7.35
N ASN A 378 -10.76 9.04 7.62
CA ASN A 378 -11.27 9.53 8.89
C ASN A 378 -12.63 10.19 8.63
N VAL A 379 -13.63 9.89 9.46
CA VAL A 379 -14.86 10.69 9.49
C VAL A 379 -14.59 11.87 10.40
N ASN A 380 -14.76 13.09 9.89
CA ASN A 380 -14.47 14.32 10.64
C ASN A 380 -15.74 14.95 11.21
N ASN A 381 -16.86 14.76 10.53
CA ASN A 381 -18.14 15.34 10.95
C ASN A 381 -19.31 14.54 10.37
N ILE A 382 -20.38 14.41 11.16
CA ILE A 382 -21.67 13.86 10.75
C ILE A 382 -22.70 14.95 11.07
N SER A 383 -23.09 15.71 10.06
CA SER A 383 -24.04 16.83 10.20
C SER A 383 -25.50 16.36 10.17
N ALA A 384 -25.77 15.23 9.51
CA ALA A 384 -27.08 14.60 9.53
C ALA A 384 -26.94 13.07 9.55
N LEU A 385 -27.77 12.43 10.37
CA LEU A 385 -27.98 10.98 10.40
C LEU A 385 -29.30 10.71 11.12
N LYS A 386 -30.43 10.90 10.41
CA LYS A 386 -31.77 10.89 11.03
C LYS A 386 -32.86 10.46 10.07
N ALA A 387 -33.99 10.03 10.61
CA ALA A 387 -35.19 9.81 9.84
C ALA A 387 -35.92 11.14 9.61
N GLU A 388 -36.32 11.40 8.37
CA GLU A 388 -37.21 12.51 8.01
C GLU A 388 -38.18 12.04 6.93
N ASN A 389 -39.49 12.18 7.16
CA ASN A 389 -40.54 11.82 6.20
C ASN A 389 -40.42 10.38 5.64
N GLY A 390 -40.00 9.42 6.47
CA GLY A 390 -39.80 8.01 6.07
C GLY A 390 -38.47 7.71 5.37
N ASN A 391 -37.62 8.72 5.17
CA ASN A 391 -36.29 8.60 4.58
C ASN A 391 -35.20 8.67 5.64
N LEU A 392 -34.07 8.00 5.39
CA LEU A 392 -32.81 8.26 6.09
C LEU A 392 -32.11 9.42 5.40
N VAL A 393 -31.98 10.55 6.10
CA VAL A 393 -31.20 11.70 5.68
C VAL A 393 -29.82 11.61 6.33
N TYR A 394 -28.78 11.68 5.51
CA TYR A 394 -27.39 11.61 5.95
C TYR A 394 -26.54 12.70 5.27
N ASP A 395 -25.59 13.25 6.04
CA ASP A 395 -24.55 14.16 5.57
C ASP A 395 -23.33 13.93 6.46
N LEU A 396 -22.31 13.32 5.86
CA LEU A 396 -21.04 13.01 6.50
C LEU A 396 -19.87 13.54 5.68
N LYS A 397 -18.88 14.05 6.42
CA LYS A 397 -17.62 14.58 5.89
C LYS A 397 -16.47 13.67 6.29
N LEU A 398 -15.67 13.31 5.30
CA LEU A 398 -14.50 12.46 5.48
C LEU A 398 -13.23 13.12 4.94
N THR A 399 -12.10 12.78 5.53
CA THR A 399 -10.76 13.14 5.04
C THR A 399 -9.97 11.87 4.78
N ASN A 400 -8.99 11.96 3.88
CA ASN A 400 -7.97 10.93 3.70
C ASN A 400 -6.62 11.47 4.15
N THR A 401 -6.11 10.99 5.28
CA THR A 401 -4.79 11.40 5.79
C THR A 401 -3.67 10.50 5.30
N GLY A 402 -3.98 9.47 4.51
CA GLY A 402 -2.97 8.63 3.88
C GLY A 402 -2.23 9.34 2.74
N PHE A 403 -1.23 8.68 2.15
CA PHE A 403 -0.42 9.22 1.06
C PHE A 403 -1.10 9.13 -0.31
N ALA A 404 -2.05 8.21 -0.51
CA ALA A 404 -2.73 7.97 -1.79
C ALA A 404 -4.25 7.75 -1.63
N THR A 405 -4.97 7.72 -2.75
CA THR A 405 -6.39 7.37 -2.78
C THR A 405 -6.63 5.85 -2.72
N VAL A 406 -7.90 5.44 -2.69
CA VAL A 406 -8.29 4.03 -2.91
C VAL A 406 -8.21 3.71 -4.41
N HIS A 407 -7.17 3.00 -4.85
CA HIS A 407 -6.97 2.76 -6.29
C HIS A 407 -7.92 1.72 -6.90
N ASN A 408 -8.07 0.59 -6.22
CA ASN A 408 -8.85 -0.54 -6.72
C ASN A 408 -10.35 -0.31 -6.50
N PRO A 409 -11.21 -0.83 -7.40
CA PRO A 409 -12.64 -0.60 -7.34
C PRO A 409 -13.23 -1.12 -6.02
N LYS A 410 -14.08 -0.29 -5.41
CA LYS A 410 -14.85 -0.60 -4.21
C LYS A 410 -16.30 -0.17 -4.40
N ALA A 411 -17.22 -0.90 -3.78
CA ALA A 411 -18.62 -0.52 -3.67
C ALA A 411 -18.91 -0.03 -2.25
N VAL A 412 -19.68 1.05 -2.12
CA VAL A 412 -20.04 1.65 -0.84
C VAL A 412 -21.51 1.39 -0.57
N TYR A 413 -21.80 0.77 0.56
CA TYR A 413 -23.16 0.46 0.99
C TYR A 413 -23.48 1.24 2.27
N LEU A 414 -24.65 1.87 2.28
CA LEU A 414 -25.30 2.34 3.50
C LEU A 414 -26.02 1.15 4.15
N VAL A 415 -25.71 0.87 5.41
CA VAL A 415 -26.18 -0.31 6.13
C VAL A 415 -26.92 0.11 7.39
N LEU A 416 -28.10 -0.46 7.60
CA LEU A 416 -28.90 -0.31 8.82
C LEU A 416 -28.94 -1.65 9.55
N ILE A 417 -28.54 -1.62 10.82
CA ILE A 417 -28.47 -2.78 11.70
C ILE A 417 -29.50 -2.60 12.81
N ASP A 418 -30.34 -3.61 12.99
CA ASP A 418 -31.29 -3.67 14.09
C ASP A 418 -30.55 -4.03 15.38
N ASP A 419 -30.51 -3.08 16.31
CA ASP A 419 -29.81 -3.24 17.59
C ASP A 419 -30.43 -4.32 18.47
N SER A 420 -31.70 -4.68 18.26
CA SER A 420 -32.42 -5.65 19.10
C SER A 420 -31.96 -7.10 18.87
N ASN A 421 -31.56 -7.43 17.64
CA ASN A 421 -31.15 -8.78 17.24
C ASN A 421 -29.72 -8.84 16.66
N GLY A 422 -29.13 -7.68 16.36
CA GLY A 422 -27.82 -7.53 15.76
C GLY A 422 -27.78 -8.07 14.33
N GLN A 423 -28.83 -7.85 13.53
CA GLN A 423 -28.91 -8.26 12.13
C GLN A 423 -29.01 -7.05 11.21
N ILE A 424 -28.53 -7.20 9.97
CA ILE A 424 -28.68 -6.17 8.93
C ILE A 424 -30.16 -6.15 8.51
N ALA A 425 -30.83 -5.03 8.77
CA ALA A 425 -32.21 -4.80 8.36
C ALA A 425 -32.31 -4.31 6.91
N LYS A 426 -31.36 -3.46 6.50
CA LYS A 426 -31.30 -2.94 5.13
C LYS A 426 -29.87 -2.62 4.71
N GLU A 427 -29.60 -2.82 3.43
CA GLU A 427 -28.32 -2.51 2.78
C GLU A 427 -28.60 -1.89 1.41
N ILE A 428 -28.04 -0.70 1.15
CA ILE A 428 -28.30 0.07 -0.06
C ILE A 428 -26.96 0.54 -0.65
N GLU A 429 -26.69 0.21 -1.91
CA GLU A 429 -25.49 0.71 -2.60
C GLU A 429 -25.63 2.20 -2.92
N LEU A 430 -24.57 2.97 -2.62
CA LEU A 430 -24.43 4.38 -2.98
C LEU A 430 -23.66 4.48 -4.29
N THR A 431 -24.37 4.42 -5.42
CA THR A 431 -23.78 4.30 -6.77
C THR A 431 -23.06 5.57 -7.25
N ASP A 432 -23.34 6.72 -6.64
CA ASP A 432 -22.69 8.01 -6.88
C ASP A 432 -21.42 8.21 -6.03
N VAL A 433 -21.15 7.31 -5.08
CA VAL A 433 -19.97 7.38 -4.20
C VAL A 433 -18.85 6.49 -4.74
N ASN A 434 -17.73 7.11 -5.11
CA ASN A 434 -16.54 6.41 -5.60
C ASN A 434 -15.32 6.67 -4.70
N PRO A 435 -14.85 5.67 -3.92
CA PRO A 435 -13.67 5.79 -3.06
C PRO A 435 -12.38 6.23 -3.76
N LYS A 436 -12.26 6.00 -5.08
CA LYS A 436 -11.12 6.46 -5.88
C LYS A 436 -10.99 7.98 -5.94
N ASN A 437 -12.08 8.69 -5.68
CA ASN A 437 -12.10 10.16 -5.64
C ASN A 437 -11.65 10.72 -4.28
N TRP A 438 -11.45 9.89 -3.26
CA TRP A 438 -11.04 10.32 -1.91
C TRP A 438 -9.54 10.61 -1.83
N GLN A 439 -9.07 11.53 -2.66
CA GLN A 439 -7.69 11.99 -2.66
C GLN A 439 -7.33 12.72 -1.36
N PRO A 440 -6.10 12.59 -0.84
CA PRO A 440 -5.66 13.37 0.31
C PRO A 440 -5.62 14.88 0.03
N PHE A 441 -5.17 15.27 -1.16
CA PHE A 441 -5.10 16.67 -1.59
C PHE A 441 -5.44 16.82 -3.07
N ALA A 442 -5.77 18.04 -3.51
CA ALA A 442 -6.00 18.34 -4.93
C ALA A 442 -4.68 18.56 -5.66
N LYS A 443 -4.60 18.16 -6.93
CA LYS A 443 -3.44 18.45 -7.80
C LYS A 443 -3.11 19.95 -7.77
N GLY A 444 -1.84 20.26 -7.55
CA GLY A 444 -1.35 21.64 -7.38
C GLY A 444 -1.51 22.23 -5.98
N ASN A 445 -2.23 21.58 -5.06
CA ASN A 445 -2.48 22.06 -3.69
C ASN A 445 -2.03 21.06 -2.62
N PRO A 446 -0.74 20.65 -2.58
CA PRO A 446 -0.26 19.55 -1.73
C PRO A 446 -0.37 19.77 -0.23
N ASN A 447 -0.58 21.01 0.23
CA ASN A 447 -0.64 21.33 1.66
C ASN A 447 -2.07 21.53 2.17
N ALA A 448 -3.09 21.39 1.31
CA ALA A 448 -4.49 21.53 1.68
C ALA A 448 -5.17 20.15 1.72
N LEU A 449 -5.44 19.65 2.92
CA LEU A 449 -6.19 18.41 3.12
C LEU A 449 -7.61 18.56 2.55
N LEU A 450 -8.00 17.64 1.68
CA LEU A 450 -9.35 17.62 1.12
C LEU A 450 -10.36 17.02 2.09
N THR A 451 -11.55 17.63 2.11
CA THR A 451 -12.74 17.06 2.74
C THR A 451 -13.68 16.58 1.64
N HIS A 452 -14.12 15.33 1.73
CA HIS A 452 -15.10 14.73 0.82
C HIS A 452 -16.43 14.56 1.54
N THR A 453 -17.53 14.69 0.81
CA THR A 453 -18.89 14.60 1.37
C THR A 453 -19.60 13.38 0.82
N ILE A 454 -20.30 12.65 1.69
CA ILE A 454 -21.29 11.65 1.32
C ILE A 454 -22.61 12.12 1.94
N SER A 455 -23.58 12.46 1.09
CA SER A 455 -24.85 13.02 1.54
C SER A 455 -26.01 12.55 0.68
N GLY A 456 -27.18 12.40 1.28
CA GLY A 456 -28.38 11.98 0.55
C GLY A 456 -29.59 11.78 1.46
N SER A 457 -30.69 11.40 0.82
CA SER A 457 -31.96 11.08 1.45
C SER A 457 -32.53 9.84 0.77
N ILE A 458 -32.59 8.70 1.47
CA ILE A 458 -33.00 7.43 0.88
C ILE A 458 -34.21 6.84 1.62
N PRO A 459 -35.26 6.36 0.93
CA PRO A 459 -36.38 5.69 1.57
C PRO A 459 -35.97 4.35 2.20
N VAL A 460 -36.32 4.17 3.47
CA VAL A 460 -35.91 2.99 4.26
C VAL A 460 -37.07 2.04 4.55
N GLU A 461 -38.28 2.57 4.74
CA GLU A 461 -39.49 1.78 5.06
C GLU A 461 -39.31 0.87 6.29
N LEU A 462 -38.64 1.39 7.33
CA LEU A 462 -38.41 0.70 8.60
C LEU A 462 -39.10 1.44 9.75
N THR A 463 -39.31 0.75 10.87
CA THR A 463 -39.76 1.35 12.13
C THR A 463 -38.81 0.94 13.25
N GLY A 464 -38.56 1.84 14.21
CA GLY A 464 -37.66 1.59 15.34
C GLY A 464 -36.29 2.24 15.18
N THR A 465 -35.35 1.89 16.08
CA THR A 465 -34.00 2.49 16.10
C THR A 465 -32.97 1.53 15.54
N TYR A 466 -32.14 2.03 14.63
CA TYR A 466 -31.12 1.25 13.93
C TYR A 466 -29.76 1.92 14.07
N SER A 467 -28.71 1.11 14.25
CA SER A 467 -27.34 1.56 14.00
C SER A 467 -27.14 1.72 12.50
N VAL A 468 -26.60 2.87 12.09
CA VAL A 468 -26.37 3.21 10.68
C VAL A 468 -24.86 3.29 10.44
N GLY A 469 -24.40 2.72 9.34
CA GLY A 469 -22.99 2.74 8.98
C GLY A 469 -22.71 2.53 7.50
N LEU A 470 -21.42 2.52 7.16
CA LEU A 470 -20.94 2.28 5.80
C LEU A 470 -20.15 0.97 5.72
N ARG A 471 -20.51 0.13 4.77
CA ARG A 471 -19.68 -0.99 4.33
C ARG A 471 -19.01 -0.62 3.02
N ILE A 472 -17.68 -0.61 3.00
CA ILE A 472 -16.89 -0.34 1.80
C ILE A 472 -16.24 -1.67 1.39
N ALA A 473 -16.82 -2.33 0.39
CA ALA A 473 -16.47 -3.69 0.01
C ALA A 473 -15.75 -3.75 -1.33
N ASP A 474 -15.02 -4.84 -1.55
CA ASP A 474 -14.47 -5.16 -2.87
C ASP A 474 -15.61 -5.39 -3.88
N LYS A 475 -15.37 -5.04 -5.16
CA LYS A 475 -16.35 -5.28 -6.23
C LYS A 475 -16.33 -6.72 -6.74
N ASN A 476 -15.28 -7.50 -6.45
CA ASN A 476 -15.26 -8.91 -6.82
C ASN A 476 -16.17 -9.71 -5.89
N GLU A 477 -17.17 -10.39 -6.48
CA GLU A 477 -18.19 -11.15 -5.74
C GLU A 477 -17.59 -12.23 -4.83
N SER A 478 -16.47 -12.86 -5.23
CA SER A 478 -15.79 -13.93 -4.48
C SER A 478 -15.31 -13.51 -3.09
N ILE A 479 -15.02 -12.21 -2.89
CA ILE A 479 -14.48 -11.67 -1.63
C ILE A 479 -15.28 -10.48 -1.09
N GLN A 480 -16.37 -10.09 -1.77
CA GLN A 480 -17.22 -8.94 -1.40
C GLN A 480 -17.84 -9.09 -0.01
N ASN A 481 -18.06 -10.33 0.45
CA ASN A 481 -18.61 -10.66 1.77
C ASN A 481 -17.56 -11.29 2.70
N ASP A 482 -16.30 -10.87 2.60
CA ASP A 482 -15.28 -11.19 3.59
C ASP A 482 -14.77 -9.89 4.26
N PRO A 483 -14.97 -9.71 5.58
CA PRO A 483 -14.55 -8.53 6.33
C PRO A 483 -13.06 -8.17 6.22
N ALA A 484 -12.20 -9.12 5.88
CA ALA A 484 -10.77 -8.86 5.67
C ALA A 484 -10.53 -7.95 4.45
N TYR A 485 -11.41 -7.97 3.46
CA TYR A 485 -11.32 -7.13 2.25
C TYR A 485 -12.23 -5.89 2.32
N HIS A 486 -12.87 -5.64 3.47
CA HIS A 486 -13.61 -4.39 3.68
C HIS A 486 -12.68 -3.28 4.18
N ILE A 487 -12.84 -2.09 3.61
CA ILE A 487 -12.15 -0.90 4.09
C ILE A 487 -12.73 -0.46 5.44
N LYS A 488 -11.84 -0.36 6.42
CA LYS A 488 -12.08 0.12 7.79
C LYS A 488 -11.65 1.57 7.86
N MET A 489 -12.57 2.44 8.29
CA MET A 489 -12.27 3.82 8.63
C MET A 489 -11.62 3.89 10.02
N ALA A 490 -10.83 4.93 10.24
CA ALA A 490 -10.20 5.18 11.53
C ALA A 490 -11.25 5.43 12.62
N THR A 491 -11.02 4.84 13.78
CA THR A 491 -11.91 4.93 14.96
C THR A 491 -11.34 5.88 16.03
N ASP A 492 -10.21 6.53 15.75
CA ASP A 492 -9.39 7.23 16.74
C ASP A 492 -10.16 8.37 17.43
N ASN A 493 -10.99 9.09 16.67
CA ASN A 493 -11.76 10.23 17.17
C ASN A 493 -13.15 9.85 17.73
N GLY A 494 -13.48 8.56 17.79
CA GLY A 494 -14.74 8.05 18.34
C GLY A 494 -15.99 8.27 17.47
N LEU A 495 -15.88 8.89 16.29
CA LEU A 495 -17.02 9.06 15.37
C LEU A 495 -17.37 7.78 14.60
N VAL A 496 -16.46 6.81 14.58
CA VAL A 496 -16.65 5.52 13.93
C VAL A 496 -16.35 4.40 14.91
N THR A 497 -17.19 3.36 14.90
CA THR A 497 -16.87 2.05 15.48
C THR A 497 -17.04 0.96 14.42
N HIS A 498 -16.47 -0.23 14.63
CA HIS A 498 -16.64 -1.35 13.70
C HIS A 498 -17.62 -2.37 14.27
N TRP A 499 -18.69 -2.64 13.54
CA TRP A 499 -19.57 -3.77 13.80
C TRP A 499 -19.20 -4.94 12.90
N LYS A 500 -19.29 -6.17 13.43
CA LYS A 500 -19.17 -7.41 12.66
C LYS A 500 -20.42 -8.25 12.86
N ASP A 501 -20.90 -8.86 11.79
CA ASP A 501 -22.02 -9.78 11.85
C ASP A 501 -21.64 -11.07 12.61
N LYS A 502 -22.66 -11.76 13.14
CA LYS A 502 -22.45 -13.02 13.88
C LYS A 502 -21.81 -14.13 13.02
N THR A 503 -22.04 -14.09 11.71
CA THR A 503 -21.44 -15.05 10.76
C THR A 503 -20.04 -14.63 10.28
N LEU A 504 -19.53 -13.47 10.71
CA LEU A 504 -18.21 -12.93 10.33
C LEU A 504 -18.00 -12.80 8.81
N THR A 505 -19.08 -12.55 8.08
CA THR A 505 -19.08 -12.30 6.62
C THR A 505 -19.17 -10.81 6.29
N LYS A 506 -19.53 -9.96 7.26
CA LYS A 506 -19.62 -8.51 7.05
C LYS A 506 -19.03 -7.71 8.21
N MET A 507 -18.46 -6.57 7.84
CA MET A 507 -18.01 -5.53 8.76
C MET A 507 -18.53 -4.19 8.25
N VAL A 508 -19.05 -3.38 9.17
CA VAL A 508 -19.65 -2.06 8.89
C VAL A 508 -18.98 -1.01 9.78
N ASN A 509 -18.61 0.12 9.18
CA ASN A 509 -18.16 1.32 9.87
C ASN A 509 -19.40 2.06 10.42
N ILE A 510 -19.74 1.85 11.69
CA ILE A 510 -20.90 2.44 12.34
C ILE A 510 -20.65 3.92 12.60
N LEU A 511 -21.57 4.75 12.13
CA LEU A 511 -21.53 6.21 12.20
C LEU A 511 -22.42 6.77 13.31
N GLY A 512 -23.46 6.03 13.72
CA GLY A 512 -24.40 6.47 14.73
C GLY A 512 -25.71 5.70 14.65
N LYS A 513 -26.80 6.33 15.14
CA LYS A 513 -28.13 5.73 15.14
C LYS A 513 -29.17 6.63 14.50
N ALA A 514 -30.19 6.04 13.90
CA ALA A 514 -31.37 6.74 13.40
C ALA A 514 -32.65 6.01 13.91
N ALA A 515 -33.65 6.80 14.31
CA ALA A 515 -34.95 6.30 14.77
C ALA A 515 -36.03 6.65 13.73
N PHE A 516 -36.72 5.64 13.21
CA PHE A 516 -37.75 5.72 12.16
C PHE A 516 -39.16 5.47 12.70
#